data_AF-A0A9D4Q1A5-F1
#
_entry.id   AF-A0A9D4Q1A5-F1
#
_cell.length_a   1.000
_cell.length_b   1.000
_cell.length_c   1.000
_cell.angle_alpha   90.00
_cell.angle_beta   90.00
_cell.angle_gamma   90.00
#
_symmetry.space_group_name_H-M   'P 1'
#
loop_
_entity.id
_entity.type
_entity.pdbx_description
1 polymer ?
#
loop_
_entity_poly.entity_id
_entity_poly.type
_entity_poly.pdbx_seq_one_letter_code
_entity_poly.pdbx_strand_id
1 'polypeptide(L)'
;MYRSVSAAQFPRTGALTHACGASECVAPNVSDEDRLQAQPDENVDSYKDGARGGRTASPSTEKRSLLAESAGLFVSLGALAVAMVFVTVVIWLHSYIDIGVDSQVFLARDESANGSLSLEVAGPQQQRPAVLSARVPVPSGSIEDEFARYKLYQRDSYLTGARSFCLLNEASLGRSRRDVTYDLHLFPYHLCTDAAYCCASLGESGLQQPGAWQFRAFFLVKKRNPYAKLWLFVEYRGVQFIQKLMDAGPAVHENLASRVVDLLRTNGYEAVAFPWKPQAEVDPDDQNLFLRILKRALSEAGLELAVLVDVTEIGVGVPHFLRLLEALDDSVVIARPPPLGSGKRDVRPFSETFLLYDQGVVDSLVDLESKVREHGLSRKIPTAWHVCFLVSLAGTALILADANNGSLGASAVGPWTGGSAANGWVSVDDVCRRSWTTTRAVPYATVAQSGIFWTATHSLETLGALLATLTNGTRGARHCMGVADPEWDDVGGICSYTGTAKFPLTTAVFDAATAGVRHRDH
;
A
#
# COMPACT_ATOMS: atom_id res chain seq x y z
N MET A 1 39.25 28.07 -7.39
CA MET A 1 40.29 27.06 -7.10
C MET A 1 39.74 26.13 -6.03
N TYR A 2 39.59 24.84 -6.31
CA TYR A 2 39.19 23.85 -5.30
C TYR A 2 40.29 22.78 -5.17
N ARG A 3 40.63 22.40 -3.93
CA ARG A 3 41.56 21.31 -3.67
C ARG A 3 40.81 19.99 -3.60
N SER A 4 41.26 19.00 -4.36
CA SER A 4 40.84 17.61 -4.21
C SER A 4 41.33 17.05 -2.87
N VAL A 5 40.43 16.44 -2.10
CA VAL A 5 40.81 15.57 -0.98
C VAL A 5 40.86 14.13 -1.52
N SER A 6 41.99 13.45 -1.35
CA SER A 6 42.18 12.08 -1.84
C SER A 6 41.35 11.08 -1.03
N ALA A 7 40.83 10.05 -1.69
CA ALA A 7 40.27 8.89 -1.01
C ALA A 7 41.35 8.18 -0.17
N ALA A 8 40.97 7.72 1.02
CA ALA A 8 41.79 6.83 1.85
C ALA A 8 41.62 5.37 1.38
N GLN A 9 42.72 4.63 1.31
CA GLN A 9 42.73 3.23 0.87
C GLN A 9 42.40 2.30 2.05
N PHE A 10 41.37 1.47 1.91
CA PHE A 10 41.17 0.33 2.80
C PHE A 10 42.07 -0.85 2.37
N PRO A 11 42.82 -1.49 3.29
CA PRO A 11 43.67 -2.62 2.96
C PRO A 11 42.84 -3.90 2.71
N ARG A 12 43.25 -4.71 1.72
CA ARG A 12 42.71 -6.05 1.51
C ARG A 12 43.20 -6.99 2.60
N THR A 13 42.29 -7.64 3.32
CA THR A 13 42.63 -8.80 4.17
C THR A 13 42.86 -10.04 3.29
N GLY A 14 44.11 -10.50 3.23
CA GLY A 14 44.47 -11.74 2.55
C GLY A 14 44.14 -12.98 3.39
N ALA A 15 43.93 -14.12 2.73
CA ALA A 15 43.79 -15.41 3.42
C ALA A 15 45.14 -15.86 4.01
N LEU A 16 45.10 -16.43 5.21
CA LEU A 16 46.24 -17.09 5.85
C LEU A 16 45.86 -18.51 6.28
N THR A 17 46.31 -19.48 5.49
CA THR A 17 46.43 -20.88 5.90
C THR A 17 47.80 -21.09 6.56
N HIS A 18 47.87 -21.67 7.77
CA HIS A 18 48.88 -22.70 8.09
C HIS A 18 48.71 -23.35 9.48
N ALA A 19 49.01 -24.66 9.50
CA ALA A 19 49.64 -25.44 10.59
C ALA A 19 49.01 -25.50 11.99
N CYS A 20 48.70 -26.73 12.43
CA CYS A 20 48.43 -27.08 13.83
C CYS A 20 49.74 -27.16 14.66
N GLY A 21 49.66 -26.89 15.96
CA GLY A 21 50.73 -27.10 16.93
C GLY A 21 50.17 -27.58 18.27
N ALA A 22 50.66 -28.71 18.77
CA ALA A 22 50.04 -29.51 19.82
C ALA A 22 49.91 -28.86 21.21
N SER A 23 48.72 -28.98 21.82
CA SER A 23 48.54 -29.49 23.20
C SER A 23 47.06 -29.79 23.52
N GLU A 24 46.81 -30.93 24.17
CA GLU A 24 45.63 -31.23 25.01
C GLU A 24 44.22 -31.05 24.41
N CYS A 25 43.81 -32.02 23.59
CA CYS A 25 42.39 -32.36 23.42
C CYS A 25 41.99 -33.45 24.42
N VAL A 26 40.99 -33.19 25.27
CA VAL A 26 40.36 -34.21 26.14
C VAL A 26 38.89 -34.35 25.74
N ALA A 27 38.50 -35.55 25.31
CA ALA A 27 37.12 -35.91 25.00
C ALA A 27 36.70 -37.13 25.84
N PRO A 28 35.50 -37.14 26.44
CA PRO A 28 34.99 -38.31 27.14
C PRO A 28 34.37 -39.30 26.15
N ASN A 29 34.98 -40.47 26.01
CA ASN A 29 34.28 -41.64 25.47
C ASN A 29 33.25 -42.15 26.50
N VAL A 30 32.05 -42.47 26.05
CA VAL A 30 31.18 -43.46 26.70
C VAL A 30 30.71 -44.41 25.59
N SER A 31 30.72 -45.71 25.87
CA SER A 31 30.63 -46.78 24.88
C SER A 31 29.22 -47.35 24.75
N ASP A 32 28.81 -47.67 23.52
CA ASP A 32 27.83 -48.73 23.27
C ASP A 32 28.46 -50.09 23.62
N GLU A 33 27.85 -50.82 24.57
CA GLU A 33 27.44 -52.22 24.40
C GLU A 33 26.76 -52.72 25.69
N ASP A 34 25.44 -52.92 25.63
CA ASP A 34 24.87 -54.20 26.07
C ASP A 34 23.51 -54.43 25.39
N ARG A 35 23.31 -55.62 24.81
CA ARG A 35 22.10 -56.03 24.08
C ARG A 35 21.47 -57.22 24.79
N LEU A 36 20.17 -57.21 25.05
CA LEU A 36 19.38 -58.44 25.13
C LEU A 36 17.87 -58.22 24.83
N GLN A 37 17.47 -58.67 23.64
CA GLN A 37 16.22 -59.38 23.28
C GLN A 37 14.87 -59.03 23.95
N ALA A 38 13.89 -58.62 23.12
CA ALA A 38 12.59 -59.32 23.00
C ALA A 38 11.76 -58.86 21.76
N GLN A 39 11.61 -59.76 20.78
CA GLN A 39 10.53 -59.87 19.78
C GLN A 39 10.14 -61.37 19.75
N PRO A 40 8.99 -61.82 19.20
CA PRO A 40 8.23 -61.30 18.04
C PRO A 40 6.83 -60.77 18.47
N ASP A 41 5.65 -60.94 17.86
CA ASP A 41 5.18 -61.81 16.74
C ASP A 41 3.93 -61.26 16.00
N GLU A 42 3.51 -61.97 14.96
CA GLU A 42 2.54 -61.57 13.92
C GLU A 42 1.03 -61.90 14.13
N ASN A 43 0.17 -61.32 13.27
CA ASN A 43 -1.10 -61.85 12.73
C ASN A 43 -2.27 -62.08 13.74
N VAL A 44 -3.56 -62.32 13.39
CA VAL A 44 -4.26 -62.82 12.17
C VAL A 44 -5.59 -62.05 11.92
N ASP A 45 -6.11 -62.16 10.70
CA ASP A 45 -7.40 -61.67 10.16
C ASP A 45 -8.73 -62.00 10.91
N SER A 46 -9.68 -61.07 10.73
CA SER A 46 -11.11 -61.25 10.34
C SER A 46 -12.00 -62.36 10.96
N TYR A 47 -13.21 -61.98 11.43
CA TYR A 47 -14.41 -62.80 11.22
C TYR A 47 -15.71 -61.98 11.15
N LYS A 48 -16.80 -62.62 10.68
CA LYS A 48 -18.06 -62.01 10.20
C LYS A 48 -19.31 -62.38 11.00
N ASP A 49 -20.34 -61.54 10.83
CA ASP A 49 -21.80 -61.80 10.82
C ASP A 49 -22.48 -62.49 12.02
N GLY A 50 -23.54 -61.85 12.55
CA GLY A 50 -24.54 -62.44 13.45
C GLY A 50 -25.82 -61.59 13.48
N ALA A 51 -27.00 -62.19 13.24
CA ALA A 51 -28.21 -61.44 12.85
C ALA A 51 -29.55 -61.95 13.44
N ARG A 52 -30.60 -61.10 13.34
CA ARG A 52 -32.04 -61.32 13.65
C ARG A 52 -32.39 -61.35 15.15
N GLY A 53 -33.45 -60.75 15.67
CA GLY A 53 -34.66 -60.12 15.10
C GLY A 53 -35.79 -60.15 16.16
N GLY A 54 -36.75 -59.22 16.13
CA GLY A 54 -37.85 -59.16 17.13
C GLY A 54 -38.96 -58.16 16.78
N ARG A 55 -40.14 -58.29 17.41
CA ARG A 55 -41.37 -57.50 17.15
C ARG A 55 -42.16 -57.32 18.47
N THR A 56 -43.09 -56.36 18.64
CA THR A 56 -43.60 -55.32 17.71
C THR A 56 -43.37 -53.91 18.32
N ALA A 57 -44.25 -52.89 18.44
CA ALA A 57 -45.66 -52.65 18.11
C ALA A 57 -45.95 -51.14 17.87
N SER A 58 -47.18 -50.82 17.46
CA SER A 58 -47.84 -49.49 17.54
C SER A 58 -49.10 -49.67 18.43
N PRO A 59 -49.82 -48.64 18.95
CA PRO A 59 -50.09 -47.35 18.29
C PRO A 59 -50.19 -46.10 19.21
N SER A 60 -50.42 -44.92 18.61
CA SER A 60 -51.61 -44.07 18.86
C SER A 60 -51.53 -42.74 18.10
N THR A 61 -52.67 -42.07 17.91
CA THR A 61 -52.83 -40.89 17.04
C THR A 61 -53.38 -39.69 17.78
N GLU A 62 -52.64 -38.57 17.77
CA GLU A 62 -53.22 -37.24 18.00
C GLU A 62 -52.33 -36.14 17.38
N LYS A 63 -52.79 -34.88 17.37
CA LYS A 63 -52.10 -33.68 16.81
C LYS A 63 -51.92 -33.66 15.28
N ARG A 64 -53.03 -33.57 14.53
CA ARG A 64 -53.08 -32.97 13.17
C ARG A 64 -54.26 -32.00 13.02
N SER A 65 -54.15 -30.82 13.63
CA SER A 65 -55.15 -29.73 13.51
C SER A 65 -54.61 -28.30 13.61
N LEU A 66 -53.31 -28.09 13.84
CA LEU A 66 -52.71 -26.78 14.15
C LEU A 66 -51.64 -26.29 13.15
N LEU A 67 -51.62 -26.83 11.93
CA LEU A 67 -50.63 -26.49 10.88
C LEU A 67 -51.25 -25.98 9.57
N ALA A 68 -52.55 -25.69 9.55
CA ALA A 68 -53.25 -25.17 8.36
C ALA A 68 -53.30 -23.63 8.29
N GLU A 69 -53.45 -22.96 9.44
CA GLU A 69 -53.72 -21.51 9.47
C GLU A 69 -52.45 -20.63 9.38
N SER A 70 -51.29 -21.15 9.78
CA SER A 70 -50.03 -20.40 9.75
C SER A 70 -49.50 -20.14 8.34
N ALA A 71 -49.84 -20.98 7.36
CA ALA A 71 -49.33 -20.87 5.99
C ALA A 71 -49.82 -19.60 5.25
N GLY A 72 -51.07 -19.16 5.51
CA GLY A 72 -51.66 -18.00 4.82
C GLY A 72 -51.03 -16.65 5.18
N LEU A 73 -50.48 -16.53 6.41
CA LEU A 73 -49.90 -15.28 6.90
C LEU A 73 -48.51 -14.98 6.28
N PHE A 74 -47.71 -16.01 6.01
CA PHE A 74 -46.37 -15.84 5.43
C PHE A 74 -46.41 -15.42 3.95
N VAL A 75 -47.36 -15.95 3.16
CA VAL A 75 -47.51 -15.58 1.75
C VAL A 75 -47.94 -14.12 1.59
N SER A 76 -48.84 -13.65 2.45
CA SER A 76 -49.35 -12.27 2.42
C SER A 76 -48.32 -11.23 2.89
N LEU A 77 -47.51 -11.56 3.91
CA LEU A 77 -46.37 -10.72 4.32
C LEU A 77 -45.27 -10.65 3.26
N GLY A 78 -44.95 -11.77 2.59
CA GLY A 78 -43.96 -11.81 1.51
C GLY A 78 -44.32 -10.90 0.32
N ALA A 79 -45.59 -10.91 -0.10
CA ALA A 79 -46.08 -10.05 -1.17
C ALA A 79 -45.96 -8.54 -0.82
N LEU A 80 -46.22 -8.16 0.43
CA LEU A 80 -46.13 -6.77 0.88
C LEU A 80 -44.68 -6.25 0.85
N ALA A 81 -43.72 -7.09 1.25
CA ALA A 81 -42.30 -6.74 1.22
C ALA A 81 -41.78 -6.50 -0.22
N VAL A 82 -42.15 -7.37 -1.16
CA VAL A 82 -41.80 -7.21 -2.59
C VAL A 82 -42.41 -5.92 -3.16
N ALA A 83 -43.65 -5.59 -2.80
CA ALA A 83 -44.30 -4.34 -3.22
C ALA A 83 -43.57 -3.09 -2.69
N MET A 84 -43.15 -3.08 -1.42
CA MET A 84 -42.38 -1.96 -0.86
C MET A 84 -41.01 -1.78 -1.52
N VAL A 85 -40.30 -2.87 -1.83
CA VAL A 85 -39.03 -2.80 -2.58
C VAL A 85 -39.26 -2.21 -3.97
N PHE A 86 -40.30 -2.65 -4.68
CA PHE A 86 -40.60 -2.16 -6.03
C PHE A 86 -40.95 -0.66 -6.03
N VAL A 87 -41.79 -0.20 -5.09
CA VAL A 87 -42.11 1.23 -4.93
C VAL A 87 -40.85 2.05 -4.60
N THR A 88 -39.98 1.55 -3.71
CA THR A 88 -38.73 2.25 -3.35
C THR A 88 -37.80 2.40 -4.56
N VAL A 89 -37.66 1.35 -5.38
CA VAL A 89 -36.85 1.37 -6.61
C VAL A 89 -37.43 2.33 -7.65
N VAL A 90 -38.76 2.38 -7.82
CA VAL A 90 -39.41 3.32 -8.75
C VAL A 90 -39.23 4.78 -8.32
N ILE A 91 -39.36 5.09 -7.03
CA ILE A 91 -39.10 6.43 -6.47
C ILE A 91 -37.63 6.83 -6.67
N TRP A 92 -36.70 5.90 -6.42
CA TRP A 92 -35.27 6.14 -6.62
C TRP A 92 -34.92 6.39 -8.10
N LEU A 93 -35.53 5.63 -9.03
CA LEU A 93 -35.36 5.82 -10.47
C LEU A 93 -35.93 7.17 -10.96
N HIS A 94 -37.12 7.58 -10.49
CA HIS A 94 -37.64 8.91 -10.82
C HIS A 94 -36.72 10.03 -10.30
N SER A 95 -36.21 9.89 -9.07
CA SER A 95 -35.26 10.84 -8.47
C SER A 95 -33.93 10.96 -9.24
N TYR A 96 -33.61 10.01 -10.12
CA TYR A 96 -32.39 10.01 -10.93
C TYR A 96 -32.58 10.56 -12.35
N ILE A 97 -33.82 10.70 -12.82
CA ILE A 97 -34.14 11.14 -14.20
C ILE A 97 -34.25 12.67 -14.29
N ASP A 98 -34.65 13.36 -13.22
CA ASP A 98 -34.79 14.84 -13.18
C ASP A 98 -33.45 15.61 -13.06
N ILE A 99 -32.31 14.93 -12.92
CA ILE A 99 -30.98 15.58 -12.79
C ILE A 99 -30.24 15.58 -14.15
N GLY A 100 -30.96 15.94 -15.22
CA GLY A 100 -30.62 15.50 -16.59
C GLY A 100 -30.47 16.54 -17.71
N VAL A 101 -30.92 17.80 -17.56
CA VAL A 101 -30.67 18.88 -18.54
C VAL A 101 -30.59 20.25 -17.86
N ASP A 102 -29.38 20.79 -17.68
CA ASP A 102 -28.97 22.05 -18.34
C ASP A 102 -27.50 22.37 -18.05
N SER A 103 -26.76 22.81 -19.07
CA SER A 103 -25.38 23.27 -18.95
C SER A 103 -25.04 24.23 -20.09
N GLN A 104 -25.92 25.21 -20.33
CA GLN A 104 -25.61 26.30 -21.26
C GLN A 104 -24.53 27.22 -20.69
N VAL A 105 -23.50 27.47 -21.49
CA VAL A 105 -22.40 28.38 -21.17
C VAL A 105 -22.90 29.82 -21.24
N PHE A 106 -23.15 30.45 -20.09
CA PHE A 106 -23.45 31.88 -20.01
C PHE A 106 -22.20 32.71 -19.73
N LEU A 107 -21.79 33.48 -20.74
CA LEU A 107 -20.88 34.61 -20.60
C LEU A 107 -21.68 35.88 -20.27
N ALA A 108 -21.63 36.31 -19.02
CA ALA A 108 -21.92 37.68 -18.59
C ALA A 108 -20.72 38.12 -17.74
N ARG A 109 -19.92 39.12 -18.11
CA ARG A 109 -20.22 40.52 -18.46
C ARG A 109 -20.73 41.29 -17.24
N ASP A 110 -19.86 42.17 -16.76
CA ASP A 110 -20.00 43.03 -15.61
C ASP A 110 -20.89 44.24 -15.94
N GLU A 111 -21.89 44.53 -15.10
CA GLU A 111 -22.63 45.80 -15.06
C GLU A 111 -23.40 45.95 -13.74
N SER A 112 -23.71 47.19 -13.35
CA SER A 112 -23.89 47.57 -11.94
C SER A 112 -25.33 47.86 -11.49
N ALA A 113 -25.53 47.76 -10.17
CA ALA A 113 -26.33 48.64 -9.29
C ALA A 113 -27.61 48.09 -8.60
N ASN A 114 -27.71 48.45 -7.32
CA ASN A 114 -28.90 48.69 -6.47
C ASN A 114 -30.13 47.77 -6.55
N GLY A 115 -30.38 47.02 -5.47
CA GLY A 115 -31.67 46.37 -5.23
C GLY A 115 -31.76 45.71 -3.84
N SER A 116 -32.08 46.47 -2.79
CA SER A 116 -32.31 45.93 -1.44
C SER A 116 -33.75 45.44 -1.26
N LEU A 117 -33.94 44.19 -0.87
CA LEU A 117 -35.23 43.69 -0.37
C LEU A 117 -35.00 42.59 0.68
N SER A 118 -35.25 42.93 1.93
CA SER A 118 -35.18 42.00 3.06
C SER A 118 -36.49 41.23 3.21
N LEU A 119 -36.41 39.93 3.51
CA LEU A 119 -37.54 39.16 4.02
C LEU A 119 -37.07 38.23 5.14
N GLU A 120 -37.39 38.57 6.38
CA GLU A 120 -37.10 37.72 7.53
C GLU A 120 -38.16 36.63 7.67
N VAL A 121 -37.74 35.38 7.79
CA VAL A 121 -38.58 34.27 8.26
C VAL A 121 -37.82 33.55 9.36
N ALA A 122 -38.28 33.72 10.61
CA ALA A 122 -37.62 33.17 11.78
C ALA A 122 -37.91 31.66 11.94
N GLY A 123 -36.84 30.87 12.08
CA GLY A 123 -36.91 29.44 12.41
C GLY A 123 -35.65 29.00 13.17
N PRO A 124 -35.77 28.19 14.25
CA PRO A 124 -34.64 27.90 15.12
C PRO A 124 -33.72 26.82 14.54
N GLN A 125 -32.63 27.23 13.86
CA GLN A 125 -31.53 26.33 13.51
C GLN A 125 -30.41 26.36 14.55
N GLN A 126 -29.88 25.18 14.89
CA GLN A 126 -28.70 25.03 15.72
C GLN A 126 -27.48 25.67 15.04
N GLN A 127 -26.83 26.60 15.73
CA GLN A 127 -25.63 27.27 15.24
C GLN A 127 -24.45 26.28 15.17
N ARG A 128 -24.18 25.72 13.98
CA ARG A 128 -22.80 25.41 13.59
C ARG A 128 -22.13 26.72 13.19
N PRO A 129 -20.90 27.02 13.65
CA PRO A 129 -20.21 28.24 13.25
C PRO A 129 -19.94 28.19 11.75
N ALA A 130 -20.46 29.18 11.01
CA ALA A 130 -20.12 29.36 9.62
C ALA A 130 -18.64 29.79 9.53
N VAL A 131 -17.78 28.86 9.08
CA VAL A 131 -16.39 29.20 8.73
C VAL A 131 -16.45 30.06 7.48
N LEU A 132 -16.47 31.38 7.68
CA LEU A 132 -16.30 32.37 6.63
C LEU A 132 -15.05 32.01 5.83
N SER A 133 -15.23 31.69 4.55
CA SER A 133 -14.14 31.31 3.66
C SER A 133 -13.28 32.53 3.37
N ALA A 134 -12.32 32.78 4.26
CA ALA A 134 -11.29 33.78 4.08
C ALA A 134 -10.51 33.42 2.82
N ARG A 135 -10.68 34.21 1.76
CA ARG A 135 -9.88 34.09 0.54
C ARG A 135 -8.42 34.28 0.90
N VAL A 136 -7.67 33.19 1.00
CA VAL A 136 -6.21 33.23 1.10
C VAL A 136 -5.70 34.02 -0.11
N PRO A 137 -4.93 35.11 0.08
CA PRO A 137 -4.39 35.86 -1.03
C PRO A 137 -3.38 34.97 -1.77
N VAL A 138 -3.73 34.55 -2.98
CA VAL A 138 -2.79 33.86 -3.88
C VAL A 138 -1.64 34.82 -4.17
N PRO A 139 -0.37 34.46 -3.92
CA PRO A 139 0.76 35.30 -4.25
C PRO A 139 0.76 35.65 -5.74
N SER A 140 0.95 36.91 -6.08
CA SER A 140 0.95 37.39 -7.47
C SER A 140 2.28 37.15 -8.22
N GLY A 141 3.05 36.15 -7.80
CA GLY A 141 4.05 35.53 -8.67
C GLY A 141 3.36 34.76 -9.80
N SER A 142 4.06 34.45 -10.89
CA SER A 142 3.48 33.52 -11.84
C SER A 142 3.40 32.12 -11.20
N ILE A 143 2.32 31.39 -11.51
CA ILE A 143 2.18 29.99 -11.08
C ILE A 143 3.32 29.13 -11.66
N GLU A 144 4.02 29.59 -12.69
CA GLU A 144 5.15 28.88 -13.29
C GLU A 144 6.47 29.13 -12.51
N ASP A 145 6.65 30.30 -11.90
CA ASP A 145 7.83 30.64 -11.07
C ASP A 145 7.86 29.88 -9.74
N GLU A 146 6.74 29.80 -9.01
CA GLU A 146 6.68 29.00 -7.76
C GLU A 146 6.84 27.50 -8.01
N PHE A 147 6.68 27.04 -9.26
CA PHE A 147 6.70 25.62 -9.63
C PHE A 147 8.12 25.09 -9.92
N ALA A 148 9.09 25.96 -10.19
CA ALA A 148 10.49 25.61 -10.47
C ALA A 148 11.33 25.26 -9.21
N ARG A 149 10.68 24.78 -8.14
CA ARG A 149 11.25 24.67 -6.78
C ARG A 149 12.43 23.72 -6.63
N TYR A 150 12.54 22.70 -7.49
CA TYR A 150 13.59 21.68 -7.45
C TYR A 150 14.22 21.51 -8.84
N LYS A 151 15.55 21.36 -8.88
CA LYS A 151 16.24 21.05 -10.13
C LYS A 151 16.14 19.54 -10.40
N LEU A 152 15.92 19.18 -11.65
CA LEU A 152 16.05 17.79 -12.09
C LEU A 152 17.52 17.33 -12.01
N TYR A 153 17.69 16.03 -11.88
CA TYR A 153 18.97 15.35 -12.10
C TYR A 153 19.31 15.37 -13.60
N GLN A 154 20.47 14.82 -13.98
CA GLN A 154 20.81 14.64 -15.39
C GLN A 154 19.76 13.75 -16.07
N ARG A 155 19.41 14.06 -17.33
CA ARG A 155 18.40 13.33 -18.12
C ARG A 155 18.60 11.81 -18.03
N ASP A 156 19.84 11.38 -18.13
CA ASP A 156 20.21 9.97 -18.20
C ASP A 156 19.81 9.22 -16.92
N SER A 157 19.83 9.87 -15.75
CA SER A 157 19.35 9.31 -14.47
C SER A 157 17.89 8.88 -14.49
N TYR A 158 17.06 9.46 -15.37
CA TYR A 158 15.66 9.07 -15.55
C TYR A 158 15.45 8.08 -16.70
N LEU A 159 16.46 7.88 -17.56
CA LEU A 159 16.41 7.01 -18.75
C LEU A 159 17.30 5.76 -18.61
N THR A 160 17.87 5.54 -17.43
CA THR A 160 18.68 4.37 -17.03
C THR A 160 18.00 3.00 -17.20
N GLY A 161 16.67 2.96 -17.36
CA GLY A 161 15.86 1.76 -17.14
C GLY A 161 15.63 1.42 -15.66
N ALA A 162 16.44 1.96 -14.75
CA ALA A 162 16.15 1.96 -13.32
C ALA A 162 14.95 2.84 -12.96
N ARG A 163 14.22 2.42 -11.92
CA ARG A 163 12.93 2.97 -11.53
C ARG A 163 12.90 3.35 -10.06
N SER A 164 12.49 4.59 -9.80
CA SER A 164 12.25 5.17 -8.50
C SER A 164 10.84 5.73 -8.45
N PHE A 165 9.96 5.07 -7.69
CA PHE A 165 8.57 5.49 -7.51
C PHE A 165 8.43 6.56 -6.41
N CYS A 166 7.52 7.51 -6.60
CA CYS A 166 7.00 8.36 -5.54
C CYS A 166 5.46 8.34 -5.59
N LEU A 167 4.81 7.81 -4.54
CA LEU A 167 3.36 7.70 -4.46
C LEU A 167 2.76 8.87 -3.67
N LEU A 168 1.96 9.70 -4.32
CA LEU A 168 1.20 10.76 -3.67
C LEU A 168 -0.11 10.21 -3.10
N ASN A 169 -0.28 10.24 -1.77
CA ASN A 169 -1.56 9.92 -1.15
C ASN A 169 -2.46 11.17 -1.08
N GLU A 170 -3.64 11.13 -1.72
CA GLU A 170 -4.59 12.26 -1.70
C GLU A 170 -5.00 12.65 -0.27
N ALA A 171 -5.14 11.68 0.63
CA ALA A 171 -5.45 11.88 2.04
C ALA A 171 -4.38 12.68 2.82
N SER A 172 -3.17 12.84 2.26
CA SER A 172 -2.08 13.64 2.83
C SER A 172 -1.99 15.06 2.24
N LEU A 173 -2.78 15.40 1.21
CA LEU A 173 -2.83 16.75 0.65
C LEU A 173 -3.52 17.73 1.61
N GLY A 174 -3.02 18.96 1.67
CA GLY A 174 -3.51 19.98 2.61
C GLY A 174 -3.03 19.79 4.05
N ARG A 175 -2.19 18.78 4.32
CA ARG A 175 -1.68 18.49 5.67
C ARG A 175 -0.61 19.50 6.09
N SER A 176 -0.99 20.43 6.96
CA SER A 176 -0.09 21.40 7.58
C SER A 176 0.77 20.77 8.70
N ARG A 177 2.09 21.00 8.62
CA ARG A 177 3.11 20.75 9.66
C ARG A 177 3.72 22.07 10.09
N ARG A 178 2.86 22.93 10.67
CA ARG A 178 3.11 24.37 10.90
C ARG A 178 3.24 25.12 9.56
N ASP A 179 4.42 25.67 9.30
CA ASP A 179 4.73 26.62 8.23
C ASP A 179 4.86 25.96 6.83
N VAL A 180 4.64 24.64 6.75
CA VAL A 180 4.69 23.84 5.52
C VAL A 180 3.41 23.02 5.43
N THR A 181 2.61 23.25 4.40
CA THR A 181 1.42 22.47 4.05
C THR A 181 1.76 21.58 2.86
N TYR A 182 1.68 20.26 3.01
CA TYR A 182 2.00 19.35 1.91
C TYR A 182 0.93 19.40 0.82
N ASP A 183 1.38 19.62 -0.43
CA ASP A 183 0.54 19.85 -1.59
C ASP A 183 1.17 19.28 -2.87
N LEU A 184 0.47 19.44 -4.01
CA LEU A 184 0.97 19.06 -5.33
C LEU A 184 2.24 19.83 -5.76
N HIS A 185 2.56 20.95 -5.10
CA HIS A 185 3.70 21.78 -5.44
C HIS A 185 4.97 21.35 -4.71
N LEU A 186 4.84 20.72 -3.54
CA LEU A 186 5.90 20.10 -2.76
C LEU A 186 6.20 18.65 -3.15
N PHE A 187 5.29 17.94 -3.83
CA PHE A 187 5.53 16.57 -4.32
C PHE A 187 6.92 16.44 -5.00
N PRO A 188 7.76 15.45 -4.63
CA PRO A 188 9.18 15.41 -5.01
C PRO A 188 9.42 14.88 -6.43
N TYR A 189 8.82 15.52 -7.44
CA TYR A 189 8.88 15.17 -8.88
C TYR A 189 10.29 14.96 -9.48
N HIS A 190 11.32 15.48 -8.82
CA HIS A 190 12.72 15.39 -9.23
C HIS A 190 13.41 14.11 -8.71
N LEU A 191 12.84 13.46 -7.68
CA LEU A 191 13.32 12.23 -7.05
C LEU A 191 12.48 11.00 -7.47
N CYS A 192 11.83 11.06 -8.64
CA CYS A 192 11.08 9.94 -9.20
C CYS A 192 11.29 9.79 -10.70
N THR A 193 11.38 8.55 -11.17
CA THR A 193 11.11 8.15 -12.56
C THR A 193 9.64 7.78 -12.75
N ASP A 194 8.95 7.43 -11.67
CA ASP A 194 7.58 6.94 -11.70
C ASP A 194 6.77 7.71 -10.65
N ALA A 195 6.01 8.70 -11.11
CA ALA A 195 5.17 9.53 -10.25
C ALA A 195 3.76 8.90 -10.18
N ALA A 196 3.36 8.46 -8.99
CA ALA A 196 2.11 7.74 -8.80
C ALA A 196 1.10 8.54 -7.98
N TYR A 197 -0.18 8.44 -8.35
CA TYR A 197 -1.30 9.04 -7.62
C TYR A 197 -2.10 7.96 -6.91
N CYS A 198 -2.25 8.08 -5.58
CA CYS A 198 -3.13 7.24 -4.77
C CYS A 198 -4.39 8.01 -4.31
N CYS A 199 -5.60 7.48 -4.52
CA CYS A 199 -5.92 6.26 -5.26
C CYS A 199 -7.29 6.37 -5.92
N ALA A 200 -7.42 5.87 -7.15
CA ALA A 200 -8.73 5.56 -7.71
C ALA A 200 -9.34 4.39 -6.93
N SER A 201 -10.67 4.34 -6.85
CA SER A 201 -11.36 3.39 -5.97
C SER A 201 -12.32 2.52 -6.74
N LEU A 202 -12.13 1.21 -6.68
CA LEU A 202 -12.98 0.23 -7.33
C LEU A 202 -13.94 -0.38 -6.31
N GLY A 203 -15.22 -0.03 -6.40
CA GLY A 203 -16.28 -0.43 -5.47
C GLY A 203 -17.63 -0.52 -6.17
N GLU A 204 -18.74 -0.57 -5.42
CA GLU A 204 -20.08 -0.86 -5.97
C GLU A 204 -20.57 0.09 -7.08
N SER A 205 -20.05 1.31 -7.16
CA SER A 205 -20.31 2.25 -8.27
C SER A 205 -19.43 2.04 -9.51
N GLY A 206 -18.63 0.97 -9.55
CA GLY A 206 -17.56 0.76 -10.51
C GLY A 206 -16.27 1.49 -10.13
N LEU A 207 -15.50 1.89 -11.14
CA LEU A 207 -14.26 2.64 -11.00
C LEU A 207 -14.55 4.12 -10.70
N GLN A 208 -14.41 4.51 -9.43
CA GLN A 208 -14.53 5.89 -8.97
C GLN A 208 -13.20 6.63 -9.17
N GLN A 209 -13.26 7.81 -9.80
CA GLN A 209 -12.10 8.71 -9.91
C GLN A 209 -11.73 9.28 -8.53
N PRO A 210 -10.46 9.63 -8.28
CA PRO A 210 -10.06 10.38 -7.09
C PRO A 210 -10.55 11.84 -7.15
N GLY A 211 -10.17 12.67 -6.16
CA GLY A 211 -10.53 14.08 -6.07
C GLY A 211 -10.33 14.84 -7.39
N ALA A 212 -11.43 15.25 -8.01
CA ALA A 212 -11.47 15.52 -9.44
C ALA A 212 -10.55 16.66 -9.92
N TRP A 213 -10.16 17.59 -9.05
CA TRP A 213 -9.19 18.63 -9.40
C TRP A 213 -7.75 18.22 -9.08
N GLN A 214 -7.48 17.51 -7.97
CA GLN A 214 -6.15 17.06 -7.58
C GLN A 214 -5.63 15.97 -8.53
N PHE A 215 -6.47 14.98 -8.83
CA PHE A 215 -6.18 13.91 -9.78
C PHE A 215 -5.82 14.46 -11.16
N ARG A 216 -6.58 15.45 -11.66
CA ARG A 216 -6.25 16.15 -12.91
C ARG A 216 -4.97 16.97 -12.77
N ALA A 217 -4.85 17.79 -11.74
CA ALA A 217 -3.67 18.65 -11.53
C ALA A 217 -2.36 17.86 -11.37
N PHE A 218 -2.40 16.57 -11.02
CA PHE A 218 -1.21 15.72 -10.97
C PHE A 218 -0.53 15.56 -12.35
N PHE A 219 -1.22 15.74 -13.48
CA PHE A 219 -0.55 15.72 -14.80
C PHE A 219 0.55 16.80 -14.90
N LEU A 220 0.45 17.88 -14.12
CA LEU A 220 1.44 18.96 -14.07
C LEU A 220 2.83 18.48 -13.59
N VAL A 221 2.93 17.30 -12.97
CA VAL A 221 4.22 16.64 -12.71
C VAL A 221 5.02 16.47 -14.01
N LYS A 222 4.39 16.12 -15.15
CA LYS A 222 5.08 16.00 -16.46
C LYS A 222 5.59 17.34 -17.00
N LYS A 223 5.02 18.48 -16.60
CA LYS A 223 5.59 19.79 -16.94
C LYS A 223 6.90 20.06 -16.20
N ARG A 224 7.05 19.51 -14.98
CA ARG A 224 8.22 19.73 -14.12
C ARG A 224 9.31 18.66 -14.30
N ASN A 225 8.91 17.39 -14.50
CA ASN A 225 9.76 16.28 -14.91
C ASN A 225 9.14 15.58 -16.14
N PRO A 226 9.55 15.92 -17.37
CA PRO A 226 8.99 15.31 -18.58
C PRO A 226 9.42 13.84 -18.76
N TYR A 227 10.43 13.38 -18.02
CA TYR A 227 10.95 12.01 -18.08
C TYR A 227 10.23 11.05 -17.12
N ALA A 228 9.55 11.56 -16.09
CA ALA A 228 8.77 10.73 -15.19
C ALA A 228 7.57 10.09 -15.92
N LYS A 229 7.21 8.86 -15.56
CA LYS A 229 5.99 8.16 -16.00
C LYS A 229 4.86 8.41 -15.00
N LEU A 230 3.64 8.68 -15.47
CA LEU A 230 2.47 8.87 -14.59
C LEU A 230 1.69 7.58 -14.35
N TRP A 231 1.54 7.24 -13.08
CA TRP A 231 0.86 6.05 -12.57
C TRP A 231 -0.40 6.39 -11.80
N LEU A 232 -1.49 5.67 -12.07
CA LEU A 232 -2.68 5.66 -11.21
C LEU A 232 -2.66 4.40 -10.34
N PHE A 233 -2.74 4.53 -9.02
CA PHE A 233 -2.93 3.39 -8.13
C PHE A 233 -4.42 3.19 -7.87
N VAL A 234 -4.86 1.93 -7.88
CA VAL A 234 -6.25 1.53 -7.63
C VAL A 234 -6.33 0.81 -6.28
N GLU A 235 -7.37 1.11 -5.50
CA GLU A 235 -7.71 0.36 -4.28
C GLU A 235 -9.12 -0.21 -4.33
N TYR A 236 -9.29 -1.36 -3.70
CA TYR A 236 -10.54 -2.11 -3.63
C TYR A 236 -11.41 -1.65 -2.46
N ARG A 237 -12.63 -1.20 -2.73
CA ARG A 237 -13.62 -0.79 -1.72
C ARG A 237 -14.75 -1.82 -1.60
N GLY A 238 -14.57 -2.74 -0.66
CA GLY A 238 -15.60 -3.70 -0.21
C GLY A 238 -15.39 -5.12 -0.75
N VAL A 239 -15.10 -6.06 0.16
CA VAL A 239 -14.90 -7.50 -0.11
C VAL A 239 -15.98 -8.07 -1.04
N GLN A 240 -17.25 -7.91 -0.64
CA GLN A 240 -18.41 -8.43 -1.35
C GLN A 240 -18.63 -7.83 -2.75
N PHE A 241 -18.07 -6.65 -3.04
CA PHE A 241 -18.09 -6.11 -4.40
C PHE A 241 -17.00 -6.74 -5.26
N ILE A 242 -15.78 -6.89 -4.72
CA ILE A 242 -14.68 -7.55 -5.43
C ILE A 242 -15.06 -8.98 -5.79
N GLN A 243 -15.72 -9.71 -4.88
CA GLN A 243 -16.28 -11.03 -5.19
C GLN A 243 -17.20 -10.97 -6.43
N LYS A 244 -18.28 -10.19 -6.36
CA LYS A 244 -19.26 -10.03 -7.46
C LYS A 244 -18.63 -9.55 -8.78
N LEU A 245 -17.47 -8.88 -8.72
CA LEU A 245 -16.74 -8.41 -9.89
C LEU A 245 -15.84 -9.51 -10.49
N MET A 246 -15.21 -10.36 -9.67
CA MET A 246 -14.43 -11.49 -10.17
C MET A 246 -15.35 -12.62 -10.66
N ASP A 247 -16.45 -12.88 -9.93
CA ASP A 247 -17.55 -13.77 -10.35
C ASP A 247 -18.23 -13.31 -11.66
N ALA A 248 -18.03 -12.06 -12.10
CA ALA A 248 -18.67 -11.51 -13.28
C ALA A 248 -18.00 -12.02 -14.57
N GLY A 249 -18.82 -12.46 -15.53
CA GLY A 249 -18.30 -12.98 -16.81
C GLY A 249 -17.50 -11.94 -17.63
N PRO A 250 -16.66 -12.39 -18.58
CA PRO A 250 -15.66 -11.55 -19.26
C PRO A 250 -16.14 -10.22 -19.85
N ALA A 251 -17.39 -10.14 -20.34
CA ALA A 251 -17.96 -8.89 -20.86
C ALA A 251 -18.02 -7.74 -19.82
N VAL A 252 -18.09 -8.06 -18.52
CA VAL A 252 -18.01 -7.08 -17.42
C VAL A 252 -16.56 -6.65 -17.18
N HIS A 253 -15.62 -7.60 -17.24
CA HIS A 253 -14.18 -7.33 -17.16
C HIS A 253 -13.70 -6.44 -18.31
N GLU A 254 -14.14 -6.71 -19.55
CA GLU A 254 -13.86 -5.92 -20.74
C GLU A 254 -14.41 -4.49 -20.64
N ASN A 255 -15.66 -4.33 -20.17
CA ASN A 255 -16.28 -3.03 -19.94
C ASN A 255 -15.51 -2.21 -18.88
N LEU A 256 -15.09 -2.85 -17.79
CA LEU A 256 -14.26 -2.21 -16.77
C LEU A 256 -12.86 -1.87 -17.30
N ALA A 257 -12.23 -2.75 -18.07
CA ALA A 257 -10.91 -2.52 -18.67
C ALA A 257 -10.94 -1.34 -19.66
N SER A 258 -11.98 -1.22 -20.49
CA SER A 258 -12.19 -0.04 -21.34
C SER A 258 -12.29 1.24 -20.50
N ARG A 259 -13.09 1.24 -19.43
CA ARG A 259 -13.21 2.40 -18.52
C ARG A 259 -11.89 2.79 -17.86
N VAL A 260 -11.01 1.82 -17.57
CA VAL A 260 -9.65 2.10 -17.07
C VAL A 260 -8.82 2.77 -18.17
N VAL A 261 -8.80 2.23 -19.39
CA VAL A 261 -8.09 2.83 -20.53
C VAL A 261 -8.56 4.25 -20.81
N ASP A 262 -9.87 4.48 -20.84
CA ASP A 262 -10.47 5.80 -21.07
C ASP A 262 -10.12 6.78 -19.94
N LEU A 263 -10.15 6.33 -18.68
CA LEU A 263 -9.77 7.15 -17.52
C LEU A 263 -8.30 7.61 -17.62
N LEU A 264 -7.39 6.69 -17.93
CA LEU A 264 -5.96 6.98 -18.02
C LEU A 264 -5.67 7.96 -19.16
N ARG A 265 -6.16 7.66 -20.37
CA ARG A 265 -6.00 8.51 -21.55
C ARG A 265 -6.58 9.91 -21.36
N THR A 266 -7.78 10.02 -20.80
CA THR A 266 -8.46 11.32 -20.58
C THR A 266 -7.69 12.24 -19.63
N ASN A 267 -6.90 11.68 -18.71
CA ASN A 267 -6.19 12.45 -17.68
C ASN A 267 -4.66 12.42 -17.86
N GLY A 268 -4.16 11.90 -18.99
CA GLY A 268 -2.72 11.90 -19.33
C GLY A 268 -1.86 10.91 -18.54
N TYR A 269 -2.45 9.87 -17.95
CA TYR A 269 -1.72 8.81 -17.25
C TYR A 269 -1.22 7.75 -18.25
N GLU A 270 -0.01 7.26 -18.00
CA GLU A 270 0.70 6.31 -18.88
C GLU A 270 0.58 4.86 -18.39
N ALA A 271 0.15 4.66 -17.14
CA ALA A 271 0.15 3.36 -16.49
C ALA A 271 -0.80 3.26 -15.28
N VAL A 272 -1.11 2.03 -14.86
CA VAL A 272 -1.97 1.76 -13.71
C VAL A 272 -1.48 0.58 -12.87
N ALA A 273 -1.55 0.71 -11.53
CA ALA A 273 -1.25 -0.35 -10.59
C ALA A 273 -2.55 -0.89 -9.96
N PHE A 274 -2.82 -2.19 -10.16
CA PHE A 274 -4.01 -2.87 -9.65
C PHE A 274 -3.67 -3.83 -8.49
N PRO A 275 -4.47 -3.88 -7.41
CA PRO A 275 -4.15 -4.66 -6.23
C PRO A 275 -4.49 -6.15 -6.42
N TRP A 276 -3.48 -7.00 -6.41
CA TRP A 276 -3.67 -8.45 -6.30
C TRP A 276 -3.80 -8.83 -4.83
N LYS A 277 -4.96 -9.39 -4.47
CA LYS A 277 -5.36 -9.61 -3.09
C LYS A 277 -6.19 -10.90 -3.02
N PRO A 278 -5.55 -12.07 -2.78
CA PRO A 278 -6.25 -13.33 -2.60
C PRO A 278 -7.03 -13.29 -1.28
N GLN A 279 -8.27 -12.83 -1.35
CA GLN A 279 -9.19 -12.88 -0.20
C GLN A 279 -9.77 -14.28 -0.13
N ALA A 280 -10.02 -14.81 1.07
CA ALA A 280 -10.44 -16.21 1.27
C ALA A 280 -11.78 -16.60 0.61
N GLU A 281 -12.50 -15.63 0.05
CA GLU A 281 -13.76 -15.78 -0.68
C GLU A 281 -13.55 -15.73 -2.22
N VAL A 282 -12.50 -15.05 -2.70
CA VAL A 282 -12.23 -14.78 -4.12
C VAL A 282 -11.35 -15.88 -4.69
N ASP A 283 -11.79 -16.57 -5.75
CA ASP A 283 -10.88 -17.46 -6.49
C ASP A 283 -9.78 -16.61 -7.15
N PRO A 284 -8.49 -16.84 -6.82
CA PRO A 284 -7.42 -16.06 -7.43
C PRO A 284 -7.34 -16.27 -8.95
N ASP A 285 -7.83 -17.38 -9.50
CA ASP A 285 -7.78 -17.65 -10.93
C ASP A 285 -8.80 -16.79 -11.72
N ASP A 286 -9.92 -16.38 -11.09
CA ASP A 286 -10.84 -15.38 -11.64
C ASP A 286 -10.28 -13.95 -11.52
N GLN A 287 -9.61 -13.62 -10.40
CA GLN A 287 -8.84 -12.36 -10.33
C GLN A 287 -7.75 -12.33 -11.41
N ASN A 288 -7.12 -13.47 -11.69
CA ASN A 288 -6.10 -13.59 -12.73
C ASN A 288 -6.72 -13.44 -14.14
N LEU A 289 -7.94 -13.91 -14.38
CA LEU A 289 -8.67 -13.69 -15.63
C LEU A 289 -8.95 -12.19 -15.87
N PHE A 290 -9.47 -11.48 -14.87
CA PHE A 290 -9.71 -10.03 -14.96
C PHE A 290 -8.41 -9.27 -15.29
N LEU A 291 -7.30 -9.58 -14.60
CA LEU A 291 -6.03 -8.90 -14.81
C LEU A 291 -5.41 -9.18 -16.19
N ARG A 292 -5.64 -10.36 -16.78
CA ARG A 292 -5.25 -10.68 -18.18
C ARG A 292 -6.03 -9.84 -19.19
N ILE A 293 -7.35 -9.74 -19.02
CA ILE A 293 -8.23 -8.90 -19.87
C ILE A 293 -7.79 -7.43 -19.78
N LEU A 294 -7.52 -6.95 -18.57
CA LEU A 294 -7.01 -5.60 -18.32
C LEU A 294 -5.63 -5.35 -18.96
N LYS A 295 -4.66 -6.26 -18.77
CA LYS A 295 -3.32 -6.17 -19.40
C LYS A 295 -3.44 -6.08 -20.90
N ARG A 296 -4.31 -6.87 -21.53
CA ARG A 296 -4.54 -6.83 -22.96
C ARG A 296 -5.07 -5.47 -23.41
N ALA A 297 -6.14 -4.97 -22.79
CA ALA A 297 -6.73 -3.68 -23.13
C ALA A 297 -5.75 -2.51 -22.95
N LEU A 298 -4.94 -2.52 -21.88
CA LEU A 298 -3.88 -1.55 -21.64
C LEU A 298 -2.76 -1.65 -22.70
N SER A 299 -2.32 -2.85 -23.05
CA SER A 299 -1.26 -3.07 -24.05
C SER A 299 -1.70 -2.63 -25.46
N GLU A 300 -2.92 -2.99 -25.86
CA GLU A 300 -3.56 -2.49 -27.10
C GLU A 300 -3.73 -0.96 -27.08
N ALA A 301 -3.81 -0.34 -25.89
CA ALA A 301 -3.90 1.10 -25.71
C ALA A 301 -2.54 1.83 -25.61
N GLY A 302 -1.42 1.12 -25.51
CA GLY A 302 -0.08 1.68 -25.28
C GLY A 302 0.20 2.09 -23.83
N LEU A 303 -0.46 1.45 -22.87
CA LEU A 303 -0.41 1.73 -21.42
C LEU A 303 0.19 0.55 -20.64
N GLU A 304 0.85 0.82 -19.52
CA GLU A 304 1.49 -0.22 -18.68
C GLU A 304 0.58 -0.67 -17.52
N LEU A 305 0.62 -1.98 -17.21
CA LEU A 305 0.01 -2.57 -16.01
C LEU A 305 1.10 -2.91 -14.99
N ALA A 306 0.86 -2.56 -13.73
CA ALA A 306 1.53 -3.15 -12.59
C ALA A 306 0.57 -3.90 -11.67
N VAL A 307 1.08 -4.92 -11.00
CA VAL A 307 0.39 -5.69 -9.96
C VAL A 307 0.89 -5.20 -8.61
N LEU A 308 0.02 -4.56 -7.85
CA LEU A 308 0.28 -4.08 -6.50
C LEU A 308 0.03 -5.21 -5.48
N VAL A 309 1.03 -5.52 -4.67
CA VAL A 309 0.97 -6.56 -3.62
C VAL A 309 1.36 -5.91 -2.28
N ASP A 310 0.49 -6.01 -1.27
CA ASP A 310 0.83 -5.51 0.06
C ASP A 310 1.71 -6.54 0.81
N VAL A 311 2.80 -6.10 1.47
CA VAL A 311 3.85 -7.01 2.02
C VAL A 311 3.30 -8.08 2.96
N THR A 312 2.28 -7.74 3.76
CA THR A 312 1.64 -8.64 4.72
C THR A 312 0.81 -9.75 4.08
N GLU A 313 0.44 -9.63 2.80
CA GLU A 313 -0.37 -10.63 2.09
C GLU A 313 0.49 -11.58 1.22
N ILE A 314 1.80 -11.30 1.05
CA ILE A 314 2.76 -12.12 0.26
C ILE A 314 2.73 -13.61 0.62
N GLY A 315 2.60 -13.95 1.91
CA GLY A 315 2.61 -15.34 2.36
C GLY A 315 1.39 -16.16 1.91
N VAL A 316 0.29 -15.49 1.51
CA VAL A 316 -0.97 -16.13 1.13
C VAL A 316 -1.07 -16.21 -0.39
N GLY A 317 -1.19 -17.42 -0.93
CA GLY A 317 -1.52 -17.63 -2.34
C GLY A 317 -0.36 -17.48 -3.35
N VAL A 318 0.92 -17.50 -2.91
CA VAL A 318 2.11 -17.49 -3.79
C VAL A 318 1.96 -18.36 -5.06
N PRO A 319 1.45 -19.61 -5.03
CA PRO A 319 1.30 -20.42 -6.25
C PRO A 319 0.28 -19.85 -7.28
N HIS A 320 -0.70 -19.07 -6.83
CA HIS A 320 -1.63 -18.35 -7.72
C HIS A 320 -1.03 -17.02 -8.20
N PHE A 321 -0.23 -16.35 -7.36
CA PHE A 321 0.51 -15.16 -7.76
C PHE A 321 1.50 -15.46 -8.89
N LEU A 322 2.25 -16.55 -8.78
CA LEU A 322 3.18 -16.96 -9.83
C LEU A 322 2.43 -17.29 -11.15
N ARG A 323 1.29 -18.01 -11.08
CA ARG A 323 0.39 -18.26 -12.23
C ARG A 323 -0.30 -17.01 -12.80
N LEU A 324 -0.31 -15.89 -12.07
CA LEU A 324 -0.67 -14.59 -12.63
C LEU A 324 0.47 -14.07 -13.51
N LEU A 325 1.69 -14.04 -12.98
CA LEU A 325 2.86 -13.52 -13.70
C LEU A 325 3.09 -14.28 -15.01
N GLU A 326 2.92 -15.61 -15.04
CA GLU A 326 2.97 -16.43 -16.28
C GLU A 326 2.06 -15.97 -17.42
N ALA A 327 1.10 -15.07 -17.17
CA ALA A 327 0.10 -14.63 -18.14
C ALA A 327 -0.07 -13.11 -18.21
N LEU A 328 0.82 -12.33 -17.59
CA LEU A 328 0.80 -10.86 -17.65
C LEU A 328 1.96 -10.25 -18.46
N ASP A 329 2.84 -11.07 -19.05
CA ASP A 329 4.01 -10.75 -19.88
C ASP A 329 4.57 -9.31 -19.79
N ASP A 330 5.77 -9.18 -19.20
CA ASP A 330 6.48 -7.91 -19.01
C ASP A 330 5.69 -6.89 -18.17
N SER A 331 4.92 -7.35 -17.17
CA SER A 331 4.25 -6.47 -16.19
C SER A 331 5.07 -6.32 -14.91
N VAL A 332 4.92 -5.18 -14.24
CA VAL A 332 5.74 -4.84 -13.07
C VAL A 332 5.03 -5.24 -11.78
N VAL A 333 5.77 -5.80 -10.82
CA VAL A 333 5.24 -6.13 -9.48
C VAL A 333 5.62 -5.01 -8.53
N ILE A 334 4.67 -4.37 -7.86
CA ILE A 334 4.92 -3.33 -6.87
C ILE A 334 4.61 -3.89 -5.49
N ALA A 335 5.66 -4.16 -4.71
CA ALA A 335 5.54 -4.55 -3.31
C ALA A 335 5.39 -3.29 -2.45
N ARG A 336 4.20 -3.07 -1.87
CA ARG A 336 3.86 -1.89 -1.06
C ARG A 336 3.72 -2.27 0.42
N PRO A 337 4.22 -1.44 1.36
CA PRO A 337 3.93 -1.64 2.80
C PRO A 337 2.41 -1.57 3.08
N PRO A 338 1.94 -2.12 4.20
CA PRO A 338 0.54 -2.04 4.58
C PRO A 338 0.02 -0.58 4.57
N PRO A 339 -1.15 -0.30 3.97
CA PRO A 339 -1.68 1.05 3.90
C PRO A 339 -2.01 1.60 5.29
N LEU A 340 -1.39 2.74 5.63
CA LEU A 340 -1.38 3.31 6.97
C LEU A 340 -2.79 3.52 7.54
N GLY A 341 -3.15 2.75 8.57
CA GLY A 341 -4.45 2.86 9.23
C GLY A 341 -5.58 2.07 8.56
N SER A 342 -5.25 1.00 7.83
CA SER A 342 -6.22 0.06 7.27
C SER A 342 -6.86 -0.83 8.36
N GLY A 343 -7.70 -0.21 9.19
CA GLY A 343 -8.23 -0.69 10.47
C GLY A 343 -9.16 -1.92 10.44
N LYS A 344 -8.87 -2.90 9.60
CA LYS A 344 -9.44 -4.26 9.59
C LYS A 344 -8.40 -5.37 9.34
N ARG A 345 -7.15 -5.05 8.96
CA ARG A 345 -6.07 -6.06 8.72
C ARG A 345 -4.67 -5.69 9.24
N ASP A 346 -4.43 -4.50 9.77
CA ASP A 346 -3.20 -4.23 10.53
C ASP A 346 -3.22 -4.99 11.87
N VAL A 347 -2.61 -6.19 11.89
CA VAL A 347 -2.61 -7.13 13.04
C VAL A 347 -1.70 -6.67 14.20
N ARG A 348 -0.90 -5.62 14.02
CA ARG A 348 -0.10 -5.02 15.10
C ARG A 348 -0.98 -4.03 15.90
N PRO A 349 -1.47 -4.37 17.11
CA PRO A 349 -2.26 -3.43 17.88
C PRO A 349 -1.38 -2.30 18.40
N PHE A 350 -1.93 -1.08 18.48
CA PHE A 350 -1.28 0.04 19.18
C PHE A 350 -1.19 -0.13 20.71
N SER A 351 -1.35 -1.36 21.21
CA SER A 351 -1.13 -1.76 22.62
C SER A 351 0.29 -2.25 22.90
N GLU A 352 1.19 -2.26 21.90
CA GLU A 352 2.61 -2.53 22.09
C GLU A 352 3.49 -1.73 21.11
N THR A 353 4.78 -1.60 21.43
CA THR A 353 5.80 -0.97 20.57
C THR A 353 6.25 -1.88 19.44
N PHE A 354 6.12 -1.43 18.20
CA PHE A 354 6.51 -2.18 17.00
C PHE A 354 7.28 -1.33 15.98
N LEU A 355 8.02 -2.01 15.11
CA LEU A 355 8.63 -1.44 13.91
C LEU A 355 7.75 -1.75 12.69
N LEU A 356 7.71 -0.83 11.72
CA LEU A 356 7.07 -1.07 10.43
C LEU A 356 7.88 -2.09 9.60
N TYR A 357 9.21 -1.99 9.66
CA TYR A 357 10.17 -2.92 9.09
C TYR A 357 10.94 -3.63 10.21
N ASP A 358 10.63 -4.90 10.41
CA ASP A 358 11.45 -5.85 11.16
C ASP A 358 12.12 -6.85 10.19
N GLN A 359 12.96 -7.74 10.70
CA GLN A 359 13.69 -8.69 9.85
C GLN A 359 12.74 -9.65 9.10
N GLY A 360 11.61 -10.06 9.69
CA GLY A 360 10.66 -10.94 9.02
C GLY A 360 9.94 -10.27 7.85
N VAL A 361 9.64 -8.97 7.97
CA VAL A 361 9.13 -8.15 6.85
C VAL A 361 10.15 -8.07 5.72
N VAL A 362 11.44 -7.85 6.04
CA VAL A 362 12.52 -7.73 5.05
C VAL A 362 12.84 -9.08 4.38
N ASP A 363 12.87 -10.17 5.15
CA ASP A 363 13.05 -11.53 4.62
C ASP A 363 11.90 -11.91 3.68
N SER A 364 10.65 -11.55 4.03
CA SER A 364 9.47 -11.79 3.16
C SER A 364 9.55 -11.05 1.82
N LEU A 365 10.14 -9.85 1.79
CA LEU A 365 10.39 -9.09 0.56
C LEU A 365 11.49 -9.73 -0.31
N VAL A 366 12.56 -10.23 0.31
CA VAL A 366 13.67 -10.92 -0.38
C VAL A 366 13.25 -12.30 -0.91
N ASP A 367 12.38 -13.00 -0.18
CA ASP A 367 11.74 -14.26 -0.55
C ASP A 367 10.79 -14.09 -1.75
N LEU A 368 9.95 -13.04 -1.76
CA LEU A 368 9.07 -12.71 -2.90
C LEU A 368 9.87 -12.59 -4.21
N GLU A 369 10.86 -11.71 -4.25
CA GLU A 369 11.70 -11.51 -5.46
C GLU A 369 12.49 -12.77 -5.81
N SER A 370 12.96 -13.54 -4.82
CA SER A 370 13.63 -14.81 -5.11
C SER A 370 12.70 -15.82 -5.78
N LYS A 371 11.45 -15.94 -5.32
CA LYS A 371 10.41 -16.77 -5.92
C LYS A 371 10.01 -16.29 -7.32
N VAL A 372 9.78 -15.00 -7.52
CA VAL A 372 9.46 -14.41 -8.84
C VAL A 372 10.57 -14.69 -9.85
N ARG A 373 11.82 -14.43 -9.46
CA ARG A 373 13.02 -14.67 -10.29
C ARG A 373 13.22 -16.16 -10.61
N GLU A 374 13.15 -17.04 -9.62
CA GLU A 374 13.31 -18.48 -9.81
C GLU A 374 12.22 -19.07 -10.70
N HIS A 375 10.99 -18.58 -10.56
CA HIS A 375 9.87 -18.96 -11.40
C HIS A 375 10.10 -18.56 -12.87
N GLY A 376 10.46 -17.29 -13.14
CA GLY A 376 10.79 -16.82 -14.49
C GLY A 376 11.94 -17.60 -15.14
N LEU A 377 13.03 -17.85 -14.39
CA LEU A 377 14.16 -18.68 -14.83
C LEU A 377 13.72 -20.11 -15.18
N SER A 378 12.86 -20.73 -14.36
CA SER A 378 12.39 -22.11 -14.56
C SER A 378 11.60 -22.29 -15.87
N ARG A 379 10.89 -21.24 -16.30
CA ARG A 379 10.05 -21.24 -17.50
C ARG A 379 10.77 -20.80 -18.77
N LYS A 380 12.03 -20.33 -18.68
CA LYS A 380 12.76 -19.66 -19.77
C LYS A 380 12.06 -18.41 -20.34
N ILE A 381 11.18 -17.78 -19.55
CA ILE A 381 10.59 -16.49 -19.92
C ILE A 381 11.73 -15.45 -19.85
N PRO A 382 11.90 -14.57 -20.85
CA PRO A 382 12.85 -13.47 -20.77
C PRO A 382 12.70 -12.67 -19.47
N THR A 383 13.81 -12.19 -18.90
CA THR A 383 13.86 -11.71 -17.50
C THR A 383 13.32 -10.29 -17.31
N ALA A 384 12.12 -10.02 -17.82
CA ALA A 384 11.43 -8.73 -17.75
C ALA A 384 10.66 -8.49 -16.43
N TRP A 385 10.48 -9.52 -15.61
CA TRP A 385 9.84 -9.42 -14.30
C TRP A 385 10.77 -8.70 -13.31
N HIS A 386 10.30 -7.57 -12.77
CA HIS A 386 11.01 -6.81 -11.75
C HIS A 386 10.06 -6.53 -10.58
N VAL A 387 10.45 -6.93 -9.36
CA VAL A 387 9.77 -6.51 -8.13
C VAL A 387 10.30 -5.14 -7.70
N CYS A 388 9.36 -4.21 -7.51
CA CYS A 388 9.58 -2.83 -7.18
C CYS A 388 9.18 -2.58 -5.73
N PHE A 389 10.17 -2.29 -4.89
CA PHE A 389 9.98 -2.17 -3.45
C PHE A 389 9.66 -0.73 -3.05
N LEU A 390 8.42 -0.47 -2.65
CA LEU A 390 8.08 0.79 -2.01
C LEU A 390 8.46 0.73 -0.53
N VAL A 391 9.09 1.79 -0.03
CA VAL A 391 9.41 1.99 1.37
C VAL A 391 8.44 3.04 1.93
N SER A 392 7.87 2.79 3.10
CA SER A 392 7.14 3.83 3.84
C SER A 392 8.10 4.61 4.72
N LEU A 393 7.98 5.94 4.70
CA LEU A 393 8.75 6.87 5.51
C LEU A 393 7.99 7.28 6.79
N ALA A 394 6.73 6.87 6.94
CA ALA A 394 5.95 7.07 8.14
C ALA A 394 6.56 6.36 9.35
N GLY A 395 6.82 7.10 10.41
CA GLY A 395 7.19 6.53 11.70
C GLY A 395 5.96 6.11 12.52
N THR A 396 6.16 5.19 13.47
CA THR A 396 5.16 4.83 14.48
C THR A 396 5.31 5.72 15.71
N ALA A 397 4.20 5.99 16.40
CA ALA A 397 4.11 6.95 17.50
C ALA A 397 3.10 6.50 18.56
N LEU A 398 3.58 6.31 19.80
CA LEU A 398 2.85 5.57 20.84
C LEU A 398 2.93 6.26 22.20
N ILE A 399 1.96 5.93 23.05
CA ILE A 399 1.97 6.26 24.48
C ILE A 399 2.24 4.96 25.25
N LEU A 400 3.41 4.84 25.87
CA LEU A 400 3.79 3.68 26.69
C LEU A 400 2.93 3.56 27.95
N ALA A 401 2.68 2.33 28.39
CA ALA A 401 2.06 2.04 29.68
C ALA A 401 3.03 2.25 30.86
N ASP A 402 4.34 2.11 30.62
CA ASP A 402 5.41 2.42 31.57
C ASP A 402 6.48 3.30 30.90
N ALA A 403 6.73 4.48 31.48
CA ALA A 403 7.76 5.41 31.02
C ALA A 403 9.20 4.87 31.14
N ASN A 404 9.42 3.80 31.93
CA ASN A 404 10.73 3.19 32.10
C ASN A 404 11.02 2.09 31.06
N ASN A 405 10.01 1.63 30.32
CA ASN A 405 10.14 0.53 29.35
C ASN A 405 9.84 0.97 27.91
N GLY A 406 10.83 1.55 27.24
CA GLY A 406 10.80 1.81 25.79
C GLY A 406 11.43 0.72 24.92
N SER A 407 11.42 -0.55 25.36
CA SER A 407 11.88 -1.70 24.56
C SER A 407 10.96 -1.96 23.35
N LEU A 408 11.28 -2.95 22.51
CA LEU A 408 10.36 -3.44 21.47
C LEU A 408 9.51 -4.56 22.07
N GLY A 409 8.21 -4.63 21.72
CA GLY A 409 7.22 -5.41 22.48
C GLY A 409 6.86 -4.83 23.87
N ALA A 410 7.26 -3.59 24.19
CA ALA A 410 6.82 -2.92 25.41
C ALA A 410 5.35 -2.48 25.29
N SER A 411 4.57 -2.65 26.37
CA SER A 411 3.15 -2.33 26.37
C SER A 411 2.87 -0.83 26.20
N ALA A 412 1.89 -0.51 25.37
CA ALA A 412 1.38 0.84 25.10
C ALA A 412 -0.10 0.95 25.48
N VAL A 413 -0.52 2.16 25.85
CA VAL A 413 -1.92 2.52 26.13
C VAL A 413 -2.68 2.82 24.84
N GLY A 414 -1.98 3.21 23.79
CA GLY A 414 -2.56 3.50 22.48
C GLY A 414 -1.65 4.32 21.56
N PRO A 415 -2.16 4.69 20.38
CA PRO A 415 -1.46 5.57 19.44
C PRO A 415 -1.30 6.97 20.02
N TRP A 416 -0.15 7.60 19.80
CA TRP A 416 0.04 9.01 20.13
C TRP A 416 -0.49 9.91 19.01
N THR A 417 -1.32 10.89 19.40
CA THR A 417 -2.11 11.76 18.49
C THR A 417 -1.81 13.26 18.65
N GLY A 418 -0.67 13.61 19.27
CA GLY A 418 -0.31 15.00 19.53
C GLY A 418 0.59 15.62 18.45
N GLY A 419 0.41 16.91 18.18
CA GLY A 419 1.15 17.62 17.12
C GLY A 419 0.58 17.30 15.74
N SER A 420 1.43 17.04 14.75
CA SER A 420 1.01 16.65 13.40
C SER A 420 0.91 15.12 13.19
N ALA A 421 1.13 14.32 14.25
CA ALA A 421 0.93 12.89 14.23
C ALA A 421 -0.55 12.53 14.02
N ALA A 422 -0.83 11.58 13.12
CA ALA A 422 -2.19 11.15 12.79
C ALA A 422 -2.36 9.68 13.18
N ASN A 423 -3.23 9.39 14.15
CA ASN A 423 -3.62 8.05 14.57
C ASN A 423 -2.44 7.08 14.84
N GLY A 424 -1.35 7.57 15.45
CA GLY A 424 -0.17 6.77 15.77
C GLY A 424 0.91 6.73 14.70
N TRP A 425 0.77 7.52 13.63
CA TRP A 425 1.78 7.73 12.60
C TRP A 425 2.39 9.13 12.71
N VAL A 426 3.72 9.25 12.62
CA VAL A 426 4.49 10.50 12.81
C VAL A 426 5.48 10.73 11.67
N SER A 427 5.74 12.00 11.35
CA SER A 427 6.70 12.40 10.30
C SER A 427 8.13 12.56 10.84
N VAL A 428 9.12 12.49 9.95
CA VAL A 428 10.53 12.64 10.30
C VAL A 428 10.81 14.04 10.86
N ASP A 429 10.19 15.10 10.31
CA ASP A 429 10.37 16.45 10.83
C ASP A 429 9.66 16.68 12.18
N ASP A 430 8.51 16.03 12.45
CA ASP A 430 7.89 16.02 13.78
C ASP A 430 8.83 15.44 14.85
N VAL A 431 9.59 14.38 14.51
CA VAL A 431 10.58 13.77 15.40
C VAL A 431 11.82 14.64 15.53
N CYS A 432 12.36 15.20 14.44
CA CYS A 432 13.49 16.14 14.46
C CYS A 432 13.20 17.43 15.27
N ARG A 433 11.93 17.87 15.33
CA ARG A 433 11.48 19.05 16.09
C ARG A 433 11.41 18.84 17.61
N ARG A 434 11.67 17.63 18.12
CA ARG A 434 11.50 17.27 19.54
C ARG A 434 12.83 16.92 20.21
N SER A 435 12.97 17.38 21.45
CA SER A 435 14.00 16.88 22.36
C SER A 435 13.55 15.52 22.90
N TRP A 436 14.35 14.48 22.66
CA TRP A 436 14.10 13.13 23.16
C TRP A 436 15.07 12.81 24.30
N THR A 437 14.60 12.08 25.32
CA THR A 437 15.42 11.68 26.47
C THR A 437 16.38 10.55 26.10
N THR A 438 15.93 9.63 25.25
CA THR A 438 16.76 8.56 24.69
C THR A 438 16.50 8.43 23.19
N THR A 439 17.56 8.08 22.45
CA THR A 439 17.54 7.80 21.01
C THR A 439 18.50 6.66 20.74
N ARG A 440 18.07 5.65 19.96
CA ARG A 440 18.93 4.52 19.55
C ARG A 440 18.58 4.05 18.15
N ALA A 441 19.59 3.62 17.40
CA ALA A 441 19.37 2.76 16.25
C ALA A 441 18.94 1.36 16.72
N VAL A 442 17.96 0.79 16.04
CA VAL A 442 17.64 -0.64 16.03
C VAL A 442 17.64 -1.08 14.54
N PRO A 443 17.49 -2.37 14.19
CA PRO A 443 17.39 -2.76 12.79
C PRO A 443 16.32 -1.94 12.05
N TYR A 444 16.74 -1.31 10.95
CA TYR A 444 15.92 -0.52 10.02
C TYR A 444 15.27 0.78 10.55
N ALA A 445 15.13 0.98 11.87
CA ALA A 445 14.55 2.17 12.47
C ALA A 445 15.41 2.82 13.57
N THR A 446 15.26 4.13 13.75
CA THR A 446 15.71 4.88 14.93
C THR A 446 14.53 5.01 15.90
N VAL A 447 14.70 4.45 17.11
CA VAL A 447 13.73 4.53 18.21
C VAL A 447 14.08 5.71 19.11
N ALA A 448 13.10 6.56 19.41
CA ALA A 448 13.26 7.73 20.27
C ALA A 448 12.14 7.82 21.32
N GLN A 449 12.51 8.14 22.57
CA GLN A 449 11.60 8.14 23.72
C GLN A 449 11.78 9.39 24.60
N SER A 450 10.67 9.90 25.14
CA SER A 450 10.64 11.01 26.10
C SER A 450 9.50 10.79 27.11
N GLY A 451 9.83 10.23 28.27
CA GLY A 451 8.83 9.79 29.25
C GLY A 451 7.92 8.70 28.65
N ILE A 452 6.60 8.89 28.71
CA ILE A 452 5.62 7.98 28.10
C ILE A 452 5.56 8.06 26.57
N PHE A 453 6.13 9.08 25.92
CA PHE A 453 6.08 9.19 24.47
C PHE A 453 7.19 8.35 23.83
N TRP A 454 6.82 7.49 22.89
CA TRP A 454 7.73 6.61 22.15
C TRP A 454 7.48 6.74 20.65
N THR A 455 8.54 6.69 19.85
CA THR A 455 8.46 6.70 18.39
C THR A 455 9.50 5.78 17.77
N ALA A 456 9.22 5.26 16.59
CA ALA A 456 10.22 4.70 15.68
C ALA A 456 10.09 5.34 14.30
N THR A 457 11.17 5.89 13.77
CA THR A 457 11.24 6.54 12.45
C THR A 457 12.45 6.02 11.68
N HIS A 458 12.50 6.26 10.37
CA HIS A 458 13.74 6.08 9.61
C HIS A 458 14.70 7.26 9.84
N SER A 459 15.98 6.97 10.01
CA SER A 459 17.07 7.93 9.79
C SER A 459 17.85 7.53 8.54
N LEU A 460 18.73 8.40 8.04
CA LEU A 460 19.60 8.09 6.89
C LEU A 460 20.45 6.82 7.11
N GLU A 461 20.90 6.57 8.33
CA GLU A 461 21.66 5.37 8.70
C GLU A 461 20.77 4.11 8.64
N THR A 462 19.61 4.13 9.30
CA THR A 462 18.79 2.92 9.43
C THR A 462 18.00 2.62 8.15
N LEU A 463 17.63 3.64 7.37
CA LEU A 463 17.14 3.49 6.01
C LEU A 463 18.24 2.99 5.06
N GLY A 464 19.46 3.51 5.19
CA GLY A 464 20.62 2.99 4.44
C GLY A 464 20.85 1.50 4.67
N ALA A 465 20.71 1.04 5.92
CA ALA A 465 20.74 -0.38 6.25
C ALA A 465 19.59 -1.18 5.61
N LEU A 466 18.35 -0.67 5.62
CA LEU A 466 17.19 -1.31 4.98
C LEU A 466 17.38 -1.45 3.46
N LEU A 467 17.75 -0.35 2.81
CA LEU A 467 18.02 -0.31 1.37
C LEU A 467 19.19 -1.24 1.00
N ALA A 468 20.24 -1.30 1.82
CA ALA A 468 21.36 -2.22 1.62
C ALA A 468 20.95 -3.70 1.74
N THR A 469 20.15 -4.08 2.75
CA THR A 469 19.64 -5.45 2.89
C THR A 469 18.79 -5.85 1.69
N LEU A 470 17.84 -5.00 1.27
CA LEU A 470 17.01 -5.25 0.09
C LEU A 470 17.86 -5.35 -1.20
N THR A 471 18.78 -4.41 -1.41
CA THR A 471 19.72 -4.34 -2.57
C THR A 471 20.64 -5.57 -2.69
N ASN A 472 20.92 -6.24 -1.58
CA ASN A 472 21.80 -7.41 -1.54
C ASN A 472 21.02 -8.73 -1.56
N GLY A 473 19.95 -8.87 -0.77
CA GLY A 473 19.11 -10.07 -0.72
C GLY A 473 18.43 -10.36 -2.06
N THR A 474 17.93 -9.33 -2.75
CA THR A 474 17.32 -9.45 -4.08
C THR A 474 18.31 -9.80 -5.20
N ARG A 475 19.63 -9.73 -4.95
CA ARG A 475 20.74 -9.97 -5.89
C ARG A 475 20.75 -9.13 -7.19
N GLY A 476 19.74 -8.31 -7.46
CA GLY A 476 19.56 -7.69 -8.77
C GLY A 476 18.46 -6.62 -8.88
N ALA A 477 17.46 -6.59 -7.99
CA ALA A 477 16.39 -5.58 -7.98
C ALA A 477 16.85 -4.17 -7.55
N ARG A 478 18.14 -3.86 -7.72
CA ARG A 478 18.82 -2.58 -7.45
C ARG A 478 18.29 -1.41 -8.30
N HIS A 479 17.36 -1.70 -9.20
CA HIS A 479 16.84 -0.82 -10.23
C HIS A 479 15.31 -0.72 -10.17
N CYS A 480 14.66 -1.19 -9.10
CA CYS A 480 13.27 -0.81 -8.83
C CYS A 480 12.97 -0.67 -7.33
N MET A 481 12.90 0.57 -6.85
CA MET A 481 12.48 0.92 -5.49
C MET A 481 11.60 2.18 -5.52
N GLY A 482 11.19 2.70 -4.37
CA GLY A 482 10.50 3.98 -4.27
C GLY A 482 9.94 4.25 -2.88
N VAL A 483 9.18 5.33 -2.77
CA VAL A 483 8.51 5.74 -1.52
C VAL A 483 6.98 5.69 -1.67
N ALA A 484 6.33 5.09 -0.69
CA ALA A 484 4.87 4.93 -0.65
C ALA A 484 4.14 6.22 -0.18
N ASP A 485 4.88 7.14 0.43
CA ASP A 485 4.32 8.21 1.26
C ASP A 485 5.35 9.34 1.55
N PRO A 486 5.96 9.97 0.51
CA PRO A 486 7.00 10.99 0.64
C PRO A 486 6.58 12.19 1.50
N GLU A 487 5.28 12.39 1.76
CA GLU A 487 4.82 13.35 2.74
C GLU A 487 5.44 13.16 4.14
N TRP A 488 5.79 11.96 4.60
CA TRP A 488 6.29 11.77 5.97
C TRP A 488 7.80 12.05 6.12
N ASP A 489 8.49 12.26 5.00
CA ASP A 489 9.87 12.75 4.97
C ASP A 489 9.98 14.19 5.52
N ASP A 490 11.20 14.68 5.68
CA ASP A 490 11.47 16.08 5.99
C ASP A 490 11.25 16.98 4.76
N VAL A 491 9.97 17.26 4.47
CA VAL A 491 9.51 18.19 3.44
C VAL A 491 9.95 19.64 3.75
N GLY A 492 10.24 19.94 5.03
CA GLY A 492 10.61 21.29 5.47
C GLY A 492 12.07 21.64 5.23
N GLY A 493 13.00 20.68 5.40
CA GLY A 493 14.42 20.95 5.60
C GLY A 493 14.72 21.36 7.05
N ILE A 494 14.02 20.73 7.99
CA ILE A 494 13.97 21.04 9.42
C ILE A 494 14.99 20.24 10.23
N CYS A 495 15.31 19.02 9.79
CA CYS A 495 16.28 18.14 10.45
C CYS A 495 17.69 18.72 10.32
N SER A 496 18.29 19.13 11.43
CA SER A 496 19.60 19.80 11.44
C SER A 496 20.74 18.99 10.82
N TYR A 497 20.66 17.65 10.89
CA TYR A 497 21.65 16.74 10.32
C TYR A 497 21.69 16.71 8.78
N THR A 498 20.69 17.30 8.09
CA THR A 498 20.64 17.37 6.61
C THR A 498 21.07 18.73 6.06
N GLY A 499 21.43 19.69 6.92
CA GLY A 499 21.88 21.02 6.48
C GLY A 499 20.82 21.79 5.70
N THR A 500 19.53 21.64 6.06
CA THR A 500 18.33 22.17 5.38
C THR A 500 17.93 21.47 4.07
N ALA A 501 18.57 20.36 3.70
CA ALA A 501 18.12 19.56 2.56
C ALA A 501 16.73 18.95 2.83
N LYS A 502 15.81 19.15 1.88
CA LYS A 502 14.44 18.62 1.87
C LYS A 502 14.43 17.21 1.27
N PHE A 503 13.43 16.41 1.65
CA PHE A 503 13.27 15.03 1.19
C PHE A 503 14.53 14.15 1.33
N PRO A 504 15.25 14.20 2.47
CA PRO A 504 16.51 13.48 2.66
C PRO A 504 16.37 11.96 2.53
N LEU A 505 15.27 11.37 3.03
CA LEU A 505 15.07 9.93 2.98
C LEU A 505 14.65 9.48 1.57
N THR A 506 13.75 10.23 0.94
CA THR A 506 13.36 10.01 -0.48
C THR A 506 14.57 10.11 -1.41
N THR A 507 15.49 11.05 -1.14
CA THR A 507 16.76 11.17 -1.87
C THR A 507 17.60 9.91 -1.71
N ALA A 508 17.73 9.36 -0.50
CA ALA A 508 18.44 8.11 -0.27
C ALA A 508 17.81 6.91 -1.00
N VAL A 509 16.48 6.85 -1.11
CA VAL A 509 15.77 5.82 -1.90
C VAL A 509 16.00 6.00 -3.41
N PHE A 510 15.99 7.24 -3.91
CA PHE A 510 16.27 7.56 -5.31
C PHE A 510 17.72 7.25 -5.70
N ASP A 511 18.69 7.64 -4.87
CA ASP A 511 20.10 7.31 -5.08
C ASP A 511 20.34 5.79 -4.98
N ALA A 512 19.65 5.06 -4.10
CA ALA A 512 19.73 3.59 -4.04
C ALA A 512 19.14 2.92 -5.30
N ALA A 513 18.01 3.40 -5.81
CA ALA A 513 17.38 2.87 -7.03
C ALA A 513 18.20 3.15 -8.30
N THR A 514 18.93 4.27 -8.34
CA THR A 514 19.77 4.68 -9.50
C THR A 514 21.24 4.28 -9.35
N ALA A 515 21.65 3.72 -8.20
CA ALA A 515 23.00 3.24 -7.95
C ALA A 515 23.36 2.07 -8.90
N GLY A 516 24.55 2.14 -9.49
CA GLY A 516 25.10 1.07 -10.34
C GLY A 516 24.83 1.20 -11.84
N VAL A 517 23.96 2.11 -12.29
CA VAL A 517 23.80 2.41 -13.73
C VAL A 517 24.75 3.52 -14.22
N ARG A 518 25.54 4.12 -13.31
CA ARG A 518 26.57 5.11 -13.67
C ARG A 518 27.75 4.42 -14.38
N HIS A 519 27.83 4.60 -15.69
CA HIS A 519 28.92 4.21 -16.60
C HIS A 519 29.31 2.72 -16.62
N ARG A 520 28.77 2.01 -17.61
CA ARG A 520 29.44 0.83 -18.22
C ARG A 520 30.20 1.18 -19.51
N ASP A 521 30.29 2.46 -19.84
CA ASP A 521 31.01 2.99 -21.00
C ASP A 521 32.40 3.51 -20.58
N HIS A 522 33.41 2.62 -20.62
CA HIS A 522 34.80 2.89 -21.01
C HIS A 522 35.63 1.59 -21.05
#